data_AF-A0A7V5PRB8-F1
#
_entry.id   AF-A0A7V5PRB8-F1
#
_cell.length_a   1.000
_cell.length_b   1.000
_cell.length_c   1.000
_cell.angle_alpha   90.00
_cell.angle_beta   90.00
_cell.angle_gamma   90.00
#
_symmetry.space_group_name_H-M   'P 1'
#
loop_
_entity.id
_entity.type
_entity.pdbx_description
1 polymer ?
#
loop_
_entity_poly.entity_id
_entity_poly.type
_entity_poly.pdbx_seq_one_letter_code
_entity_poly.pdbx_strand_id
1 'polypeptide(L)'
;MTTQEQTFIDHIYAFARRLLLLRLLNRLIWLVLLILVLWLSVAVADRFFYFSTITRAGLWVIHVGILLYLLGRFLFSPLKDYWRLKPKSDLTQYVRILSKAYNDPHEDLVTAYQLITGRAQQGASGALQRAAIEKILKQYDSLVFGEQAKIRPFLPPLSLTAAVVIGFGLFISLHFTEFKRSTLRLLNPTKAYLPQPEYLLTVSPGDTTVVKGKDLRIIARYQGPSLTACRLVYWQPDRPQNPRVVFMKEKSQVFFYDLKNIRSDLMYAVEAEPRNRHLKDRIFRSPEFKVKMLIPPEVQEVQITVRPPAYTRMPKMVLEKNVGDFSAVAGSRVTVRIRSNKEVLSSAWVGFGSGTKVPFRLRGGSGTAEFFVRSADEYRIFLRDTSALGNPDPITYHIAVLPDDAPRVEIVQPGQDMESVPDAIIPV
;
A
#
# COMPACT_ATOMS: atom_id res chain seq x y z
N MET A 1 -9.64 -47.99 66.98
CA MET A 1 -9.73 -48.39 65.57
C MET A 1 -8.74 -49.50 65.33
N THR A 2 -9.14 -50.56 64.64
CA THR A 2 -8.24 -51.64 64.20
C THR A 2 -7.48 -51.20 62.94
N THR A 3 -6.36 -51.87 62.61
CA THR A 3 -5.57 -51.58 61.40
C THR A 3 -6.42 -51.71 60.13
N GLN A 4 -7.35 -52.67 60.09
CA GLN A 4 -8.28 -52.87 58.96
C GLN A 4 -9.27 -51.70 58.80
N GLU A 5 -9.79 -51.14 59.90
CA GLU A 5 -10.69 -49.97 59.85
C GLU A 5 -9.98 -48.72 59.30
N GLN A 6 -8.70 -48.53 59.63
CA GLN A 6 -7.89 -47.42 59.11
C GLN A 6 -7.64 -47.57 57.60
N THR A 7 -7.23 -48.75 57.14
CA THR A 7 -7.03 -49.04 55.72
C THR A 7 -8.31 -48.83 54.90
N PHE A 8 -9.46 -49.23 55.43
CA PHE A 8 -10.76 -49.01 54.79
C PHE A 8 -11.08 -47.51 54.60
N ILE A 9 -10.87 -46.70 55.64
CA ILE A 9 -11.08 -45.25 55.57
C ILE A 9 -10.14 -44.60 54.55
N ASP A 10 -8.86 -44.99 54.54
CA ASP A 10 -7.87 -44.45 53.63
C ASP A 10 -8.21 -44.76 52.17
N HIS A 11 -8.71 -45.96 51.89
CA HIS A 11 -9.21 -46.30 50.56
C HIS A 11 -10.43 -45.47 50.14
N ILE A 12 -11.36 -45.17 51.06
CA ILE A 12 -12.50 -44.27 50.76
C ILE A 12 -12.00 -42.86 50.47
N TYR A 13 -11.02 -42.35 51.22
CA TYR A 13 -10.40 -41.05 50.92
C TYR A 13 -9.72 -41.04 49.55
N ALA A 14 -9.00 -42.10 49.20
CA ALA A 14 -8.37 -42.24 47.89
C ALA A 14 -9.42 -42.24 46.76
N PHE A 15 -10.52 -42.97 46.93
CA PHE A 15 -11.65 -42.95 45.99
C PHE A 15 -12.29 -41.56 45.87
N ALA A 16 -12.58 -40.89 46.99
CA ALA A 16 -13.17 -39.55 47.00
C ALA A 16 -12.26 -38.51 46.30
N ARG A 17 -10.95 -38.56 46.56
CA ARG A 17 -9.95 -37.71 45.88
C ARG A 17 -9.93 -37.96 44.38
N ARG A 18 -9.88 -39.23 43.96
CA ARG A 18 -9.89 -39.60 42.53
C ARG A 18 -11.17 -39.12 41.85
N LEU A 19 -12.34 -39.30 42.48
CA LEU A 19 -13.62 -38.85 41.94
C LEU A 19 -13.67 -37.33 41.74
N LEU A 20 -13.14 -36.55 42.70
CA LEU A 20 -13.06 -35.10 42.57
C LEU A 20 -12.09 -34.65 41.49
N LEU A 21 -10.94 -35.33 41.35
CA LEU A 21 -9.99 -35.06 40.25
C LEU A 21 -10.65 -35.32 38.89
N LEU A 22 -11.44 -36.39 38.74
CA LEU A 22 -12.18 -36.66 37.50
C LEU A 22 -13.28 -35.63 37.22
N ARG A 23 -13.98 -35.14 38.26
CA ARG A 23 -14.93 -34.03 38.12
C ARG A 23 -14.25 -32.73 37.72
N LEU A 24 -13.05 -32.47 38.25
CA LEU A 24 -12.25 -31.31 37.89
C LEU A 24 -11.76 -31.41 36.45
N LEU A 25 -11.27 -32.59 36.03
CA LEU A 25 -10.88 -32.85 34.65
C LEU A 25 -12.05 -32.61 33.69
N ASN A 26 -13.24 -33.14 33.99
CA ASN A 26 -14.45 -32.90 33.17
C ASN A 26 -14.73 -31.40 33.02
N ARG A 27 -14.74 -30.66 34.14
CA ARG A 27 -14.98 -29.21 34.13
C ARG A 27 -13.90 -28.46 33.35
N LEU A 28 -12.65 -28.89 33.43
CA LEU A 28 -11.54 -28.30 32.66
C LEU A 28 -11.73 -28.54 31.16
N ILE A 29 -12.12 -29.76 30.75
CA ILE A 29 -12.37 -30.06 29.34
C ILE A 29 -13.52 -29.20 28.80
N TRP A 30 -14.64 -29.10 29.53
CA TRP A 30 -15.75 -28.23 29.15
C TRP A 30 -15.35 -26.75 29.09
N LEU A 31 -14.53 -26.29 30.02
CA LEU A 31 -14.00 -24.94 30.01
C LEU A 31 -13.18 -24.67 28.74
N VAL A 32 -12.26 -25.58 28.37
CA VAL A 32 -11.44 -25.46 27.15
C VAL A 32 -12.33 -25.44 25.89
N LEU A 33 -13.30 -26.35 25.79
CA LEU A 33 -14.22 -26.39 24.65
C LEU A 33 -15.01 -25.08 24.51
N LEU A 34 -15.51 -24.55 25.62
CA LEU A 34 -16.30 -23.32 25.62
C LEU A 34 -15.43 -22.10 25.30
N ILE A 35 -14.18 -22.07 25.76
CA ILE A 35 -13.20 -21.05 25.35
C ILE A 35 -12.97 -21.11 23.84
N LEU A 36 -12.76 -22.29 23.25
CA LEU A 36 -12.55 -22.44 21.81
C LEU A 36 -13.75 -21.95 21.00
N VAL A 37 -14.97 -22.32 21.40
CA VAL A 37 -16.21 -21.89 20.73
C VAL A 37 -16.41 -20.38 20.84
N LEU A 38 -16.23 -19.82 22.03
CA LEU A 38 -16.34 -18.38 22.26
C LEU A 38 -15.33 -17.62 21.40
N TRP A 39 -14.09 -18.07 21.39
CA TRP A 39 -13.01 -17.44 20.62
C TRP A 39 -13.29 -17.50 19.11
N LEU A 40 -13.76 -18.65 18.62
CA LEU A 40 -14.17 -18.82 17.22
C LEU A 40 -15.31 -17.86 16.85
N SER A 41 -16.30 -17.69 17.73
CA SER A 41 -17.45 -16.81 17.49
C SER A 41 -17.01 -15.35 17.26
N VAL A 42 -16.01 -14.88 18.02
CA VAL A 42 -15.45 -13.53 17.84
C VAL A 42 -14.68 -13.42 16.54
N ALA A 43 -13.85 -14.40 16.21
CA ALA A 43 -13.06 -14.38 14.98
C ALA A 43 -13.95 -14.36 13.74
N VAL A 44 -15.06 -15.10 13.77
CA VAL A 44 -16.08 -15.08 12.72
C VAL A 44 -16.79 -13.71 12.70
N ALA A 45 -17.20 -13.19 13.86
CA ALA A 45 -17.90 -11.90 13.92
C ALA A 45 -17.03 -10.71 13.46
N ASP A 46 -15.75 -10.64 13.85
CA ASP A 46 -14.83 -9.57 13.42
C ASP A 46 -14.68 -9.54 11.89
N ARG A 47 -14.66 -10.72 11.26
CA ARG A 47 -14.60 -10.86 9.80
C ARG A 47 -15.83 -10.29 9.10
N PHE A 48 -17.03 -10.57 9.60
CA PHE A 48 -18.26 -10.16 8.92
C PHE A 48 -18.67 -8.71 9.23
N PHE A 49 -18.39 -8.23 10.43
CA PHE A 49 -18.92 -6.95 10.92
C PHE A 49 -17.88 -5.81 11.00
N TYR A 50 -16.58 -6.08 10.82
CA TYR A 50 -15.51 -5.06 10.81
C TYR A 50 -15.67 -4.00 11.91
N PHE A 51 -15.70 -4.47 13.15
CA PHE A 51 -16.03 -3.64 14.30
C PHE A 51 -15.12 -2.40 14.44
N SER A 52 -15.72 -1.25 14.77
CA SER A 52 -14.99 -0.05 15.22
C SER A 52 -14.11 -0.35 16.44
N THR A 53 -13.15 0.54 16.74
CA THR A 53 -12.28 0.42 17.92
C THR A 53 -13.08 0.34 19.23
N ILE A 54 -14.14 1.16 19.34
CA ILE A 54 -15.01 1.19 20.53
C ILE A 54 -15.79 -0.12 20.68
N THR A 55 -16.39 -0.61 19.60
CA THR A 55 -17.12 -1.89 19.61
C THR A 55 -16.19 -3.07 19.90
N ARG A 56 -14.95 -3.05 19.42
CA ARG A 56 -13.93 -4.07 19.74
C ARG A 56 -13.53 -4.03 21.20
N ALA A 57 -13.30 -2.85 21.76
CA ALA A 57 -12.99 -2.70 23.19
C ALA A 57 -14.16 -3.20 24.06
N GLY A 58 -15.40 -2.86 23.72
CA GLY A 58 -16.59 -3.36 24.41
C GLY A 58 -16.73 -4.88 24.34
N LEU A 59 -16.57 -5.46 23.13
CA LEU A 59 -16.55 -6.91 22.95
C LEU A 59 -15.44 -7.56 23.77
N TRP A 60 -14.23 -6.99 23.80
CA TRP A 60 -13.12 -7.51 24.59
C TRP A 60 -13.45 -7.55 26.08
N VAL A 61 -14.02 -6.48 26.64
CA VAL A 61 -14.44 -6.44 28.06
C VAL A 61 -15.49 -7.52 28.35
N ILE A 62 -16.48 -7.68 27.48
CA ILE A 62 -17.49 -8.75 27.62
C ILE A 62 -16.83 -10.12 27.58
N HIS A 63 -15.89 -10.35 26.66
CA HIS A 63 -15.17 -11.62 26.53
C HIS A 63 -14.34 -11.94 27.76
N VAL A 64 -13.56 -10.98 28.26
CA VAL A 64 -12.78 -11.14 29.49
C VAL A 64 -13.71 -11.39 30.68
N GLY A 65 -14.83 -10.68 30.78
CA GLY A 65 -15.84 -10.88 31.82
C GLY A 65 -16.43 -12.29 31.80
N ILE A 66 -16.82 -12.79 30.62
CA ILE A 66 -17.33 -14.15 30.43
C ILE A 66 -16.24 -15.17 30.80
N LEU A 67 -14.99 -14.98 30.35
CA LEU A 67 -13.88 -15.87 30.68
C LEU A 67 -13.62 -15.95 32.18
N LEU A 68 -13.58 -14.80 32.87
CA LEU A 68 -13.40 -14.75 34.33
C LEU A 68 -14.58 -15.40 35.07
N TYR A 69 -15.81 -15.16 34.63
CA TYR A 69 -17.00 -15.80 35.18
C TYR A 69 -16.95 -17.33 35.03
N LEU A 70 -16.61 -17.83 33.84
CA LEU A 70 -16.47 -19.26 33.57
C LEU A 70 -15.33 -19.88 34.38
N LEU A 71 -14.17 -19.22 34.42
CA LEU A 71 -13.02 -19.64 35.22
C LEU A 71 -13.43 -19.80 36.69
N GLY A 72 -14.06 -18.76 37.26
CA GLY A 72 -14.58 -18.81 38.63
C GLY A 72 -15.61 -19.93 38.81
N ARG A 73 -16.62 -20.02 37.94
CA ARG A 73 -17.71 -20.99 38.08
C ARG A 73 -17.26 -22.46 37.94
N PHE A 74 -16.33 -22.73 37.02
CA PHE A 74 -15.86 -24.08 36.71
C PHE A 74 -14.72 -24.53 37.61
N LEU A 75 -13.80 -23.65 38.03
CA LEU A 75 -12.65 -24.01 38.88
C LEU A 75 -12.91 -23.81 40.37
N PHE A 76 -13.63 -22.77 40.80
CA PHE A 76 -13.80 -22.49 42.24
C PHE A 76 -14.60 -23.56 42.96
N SER A 77 -15.70 -24.04 42.35
CA SER A 77 -16.54 -25.07 42.97
C SER A 77 -15.82 -26.41 43.22
N PRO A 78 -15.13 -27.05 42.25
CA PRO A 78 -14.45 -28.32 42.51
C PRO A 78 -13.19 -28.14 43.37
N LEU A 79 -12.46 -27.02 43.26
CA LEU A 79 -11.33 -26.75 44.15
C LEU A 79 -11.82 -26.58 45.60
N LYS A 80 -12.91 -25.86 45.82
CA LYS A 80 -13.51 -25.71 47.16
C LYS A 80 -13.87 -27.06 47.76
N ASP A 81 -14.46 -27.97 46.98
CA ASP A 81 -14.81 -29.32 47.44
C ASP A 81 -13.57 -30.17 47.73
N TYR A 82 -12.51 -30.03 46.92
CA TYR A 82 -11.22 -30.70 47.16
C TYR A 82 -10.52 -30.20 48.41
N TRP A 83 -10.49 -28.88 48.65
CA TRP A 83 -9.85 -28.27 49.82
C TRP A 83 -10.64 -28.51 51.11
N ARG A 84 -11.94 -28.79 51.01
CA ARG A 84 -12.80 -29.17 52.14
C ARG A 84 -12.57 -30.61 52.62
N LEU A 85 -11.91 -31.48 51.84
CA LEU A 85 -11.52 -32.83 52.26
C LEU A 85 -10.36 -32.80 53.25
N LYS A 86 -10.66 -32.45 54.50
CA LYS A 86 -9.77 -32.64 55.64
C LYS A 86 -9.95 -34.03 56.26
N PRO A 87 -8.95 -34.58 56.95
CA PRO A 87 -9.14 -35.75 57.80
C PRO A 87 -10.30 -35.48 58.78
N LYS A 88 -11.30 -36.36 58.83
CA LYS A 88 -12.60 -36.28 59.55
C LYS A 88 -13.78 -35.62 58.80
N SER A 89 -13.62 -35.30 57.52
CA SER A 89 -14.75 -34.84 56.69
C SER A 89 -15.83 -35.92 56.56
N ASP A 90 -17.08 -35.50 56.33
CA ASP A 90 -18.15 -36.44 56.04
C ASP A 90 -17.99 -37.09 54.65
N LEU A 91 -17.63 -38.37 54.61
CA LEU A 91 -17.49 -39.14 53.38
C LEU A 91 -18.76 -39.96 53.04
N THR A 92 -19.84 -39.85 53.81
CA THR A 92 -21.06 -40.64 53.64
C THR A 92 -21.58 -40.57 52.21
N GLN A 93 -21.54 -39.40 51.58
CA GLN A 93 -21.95 -39.22 50.19
C GLN A 93 -21.07 -40.00 49.19
N TYR A 94 -19.75 -40.06 49.42
CA TYR A 94 -18.81 -40.79 48.55
C TYR A 94 -18.94 -42.30 48.74
N VAL A 95 -19.15 -42.74 49.98
CA VAL A 95 -19.42 -44.15 50.31
C VAL A 95 -20.74 -44.62 49.69
N ARG A 96 -21.77 -43.77 49.64
CA ARG A 96 -23.03 -44.09 48.94
C ARG A 96 -22.84 -44.22 47.42
N ILE A 97 -22.01 -43.36 46.81
CA ILE A 97 -21.66 -43.49 45.38
C ILE A 97 -20.89 -44.80 45.12
N LEU A 98 -20.01 -45.17 46.05
CA LEU A 98 -19.24 -46.41 46.00
C LEU A 98 -20.13 -47.64 46.17
N SER A 99 -21.04 -47.64 47.14
CA SER A 99 -22.04 -48.70 47.39
C SER A 99 -22.91 -48.94 46.16
N LYS A 100 -23.40 -47.89 45.49
CA LYS A 100 -24.10 -48.00 44.20
C LYS A 100 -23.24 -48.61 43.09
N ALA A 101 -21.94 -48.29 43.04
CA ALA A 101 -21.03 -48.83 42.01
C ALA A 101 -20.76 -50.33 42.21
N TYR A 102 -20.83 -50.83 43.44
CA TYR A 102 -20.71 -52.24 43.79
C TYR A 102 -22.06 -52.99 43.81
N ASN A 103 -23.15 -52.34 43.40
CA ASN A 103 -24.49 -52.90 43.41
C ASN A 103 -24.87 -53.49 44.78
N ASP A 104 -24.53 -52.77 45.85
CA ASP A 104 -24.86 -53.09 47.24
C ASP A 104 -26.27 -52.53 47.56
N PRO A 105 -27.32 -53.38 47.59
CA PRO A 105 -28.70 -52.92 47.72
C PRO A 105 -29.09 -52.52 49.15
N HIS A 106 -28.30 -52.91 50.16
CA HIS A 106 -28.59 -52.67 51.58
C HIS A 106 -27.75 -51.52 52.18
N GLU A 107 -26.94 -50.84 51.36
CA GLU A 107 -25.99 -49.82 51.80
C GLU A 107 -25.07 -50.32 52.94
N ASP A 108 -24.66 -51.59 52.89
CA ASP A 108 -23.82 -52.25 53.89
C ASP A 108 -22.50 -51.47 54.09
N LEU A 109 -21.92 -50.96 53.00
CA LEU A 109 -20.71 -50.12 53.04
C LEU A 109 -20.93 -48.78 53.75
N VAL A 110 -22.11 -48.17 53.59
CA VAL A 110 -22.47 -46.91 54.26
C VAL A 110 -22.67 -47.17 55.75
N THR A 111 -23.32 -48.27 56.09
CA THR A 111 -23.56 -48.72 57.47
C THR A 111 -22.24 -48.99 58.18
N ALA A 112 -21.31 -49.71 57.55
CA ALA A 112 -19.97 -49.92 58.09
C ALA A 112 -19.22 -48.59 58.32
N TYR A 113 -19.26 -47.67 57.34
CA TYR A 113 -18.61 -46.36 57.49
C TYR A 113 -19.22 -45.52 58.64
N GLN A 114 -20.54 -45.50 58.79
CA GLN A 114 -21.22 -44.76 59.86
C GLN A 114 -20.94 -45.36 61.25
N LEU A 115 -20.85 -46.69 61.35
CA LEU A 115 -20.48 -47.38 62.58
C LEU A 115 -19.02 -47.10 62.97
N ILE A 116 -18.08 -47.18 62.02
CA ILE A 116 -16.65 -46.92 62.25
C ILE A 116 -16.40 -45.44 62.64
N THR A 117 -17.14 -44.51 62.04
CA THR A 117 -16.99 -43.06 62.34
C THR A 117 -17.76 -42.60 63.57
N GLY A 118 -18.47 -43.50 64.26
CA GLY A 118 -19.25 -43.18 65.46
C GLY A 118 -20.47 -42.29 65.18
N ARG A 119 -20.99 -42.33 63.95
CA ARG A 119 -22.13 -41.52 63.48
C ARG A 119 -23.45 -42.28 63.42
N ALA A 120 -23.45 -43.56 63.75
CA ALA A 120 -24.64 -44.38 63.89
C ALA A 120 -25.39 -44.09 65.22
N GLN A 121 -26.70 -44.39 65.27
CA GLN A 121 -27.51 -44.22 66.48
C GLN A 121 -26.95 -45.01 67.68
N GLN A 122 -26.87 -44.35 68.84
CA GLN A 122 -26.40 -44.94 70.10
C GLN A 122 -27.46 -45.93 70.63
N GLY A 123 -27.13 -47.22 70.72
CA GLY A 123 -28.06 -48.23 71.24
C GLY A 123 -27.66 -49.71 71.09
N ALA A 124 -26.58 -50.04 70.36
CA ALA A 124 -26.14 -51.42 70.17
C ALA A 124 -24.91 -51.79 71.05
N SER A 125 -24.83 -53.04 71.50
CA SER A 125 -23.66 -53.58 72.22
C SER A 125 -22.39 -53.50 71.36
N GLY A 126 -21.29 -53.03 71.95
CA GLY A 126 -20.02 -52.83 71.26
C GLY A 126 -19.43 -54.10 70.62
N ALA A 127 -19.82 -55.28 71.10
CA ALA A 127 -19.42 -56.56 70.50
C ALA A 127 -20.17 -56.85 69.18
N LEU A 128 -21.47 -56.56 69.12
CA LEU A 128 -22.30 -56.74 67.91
C LEU A 128 -21.88 -55.76 66.80
N GLN A 129 -21.56 -54.51 67.17
CA GLN A 129 -21.07 -53.51 66.21
C GLN A 129 -19.76 -53.95 65.58
N ARG A 130 -18.81 -54.46 66.37
CA ARG A 130 -17.51 -54.95 65.87
C ARG A 130 -17.68 -56.17 64.96
N ALA A 131 -18.52 -57.14 65.34
CA ALA A 131 -18.78 -58.32 64.51
C ALA A 131 -19.48 -57.96 63.18
N ALA A 132 -20.37 -56.97 63.18
CA ALA A 132 -21.02 -56.47 61.96
C ALA A 132 -20.02 -55.75 61.04
N ILE A 133 -19.16 -54.88 61.60
CA ILE A 133 -18.08 -54.21 60.85
C ILE A 133 -17.14 -55.24 60.24
N GLU A 134 -16.70 -56.24 61.01
CA GLU A 134 -15.78 -57.27 60.53
C GLU A 134 -16.40 -58.13 59.42
N LYS A 135 -17.66 -58.52 59.56
CA LYS A 135 -18.40 -59.26 58.51
C LYS A 135 -18.48 -58.46 57.21
N ILE A 136 -18.80 -57.17 57.29
CA ILE A 136 -18.91 -56.30 56.11
C ILE A 136 -17.52 -56.07 55.52
N LEU A 137 -16.51 -55.69 56.31
CA LEU A 137 -15.16 -55.47 55.80
C LEU A 137 -14.59 -56.72 55.13
N LYS A 138 -14.82 -57.92 55.68
CA LYS A 138 -14.37 -59.18 55.08
C LYS A 138 -15.03 -59.48 53.74
N GLN A 139 -16.28 -59.05 53.53
CA GLN A 139 -16.99 -59.18 52.26
C GLN A 139 -16.40 -58.27 51.16
N TYR A 140 -15.74 -57.17 51.55
CA TYR A 140 -15.17 -56.17 50.63
C TYR A 140 -13.63 -56.07 50.69
N ASP A 141 -12.95 -56.95 51.44
CA ASP A 141 -11.50 -56.91 51.70
C ASP A 141 -10.65 -57.13 50.44
N SER A 142 -11.20 -57.83 49.45
CA SER A 142 -10.56 -58.09 48.15
C SER A 142 -10.76 -56.99 47.10
N LEU A 143 -11.52 -55.93 47.41
CA LEU A 143 -11.92 -54.93 46.42
C LEU A 143 -11.06 -53.67 46.50
N VAL A 144 -10.27 -53.43 45.46
CA VAL A 144 -9.54 -52.17 45.27
C VAL A 144 -10.54 -51.09 44.84
N PHE A 145 -11.08 -50.34 45.80
CA PHE A 145 -12.08 -49.29 45.58
C PHE A 145 -11.69 -48.25 44.51
N GLY A 146 -10.40 -48.05 44.26
CA GLY A 146 -9.87 -47.14 43.24
C GLY A 146 -10.23 -47.52 41.79
N GLU A 147 -10.42 -48.80 41.47
CA GLU A 147 -10.67 -49.25 40.09
C GLU A 147 -12.06 -48.88 39.56
N GLN A 148 -13.04 -48.70 40.44
CA GLN A 148 -14.42 -48.40 40.05
C GLN A 148 -14.64 -46.95 39.61
N ALA A 149 -13.72 -46.04 39.94
CA ALA A 149 -13.73 -44.68 39.40
C ALA A 149 -13.23 -44.66 37.95
N LYS A 150 -14.09 -45.13 37.02
CA LYS A 150 -13.84 -45.11 35.57
C LYS A 150 -13.86 -43.68 35.06
N ILE A 151 -12.94 -43.35 34.15
CA ILE A 151 -12.78 -42.00 33.58
C ILE A 151 -13.87 -41.69 32.54
N ARG A 152 -14.32 -42.72 31.80
CA ARG A 152 -15.22 -42.58 30.63
C ARG A 152 -16.51 -41.78 30.88
N PRO A 153 -17.23 -41.93 32.01
CA PRO A 153 -18.46 -41.15 32.28
C PRO A 153 -18.19 -39.66 32.53
N PHE A 154 -16.95 -39.29 32.82
CA PHE A 154 -16.53 -37.91 33.10
C PHE A 154 -15.97 -37.21 31.87
N LEU A 155 -15.79 -37.91 30.74
CA LEU A 155 -15.40 -37.27 29.49
C LEU A 155 -16.65 -36.80 28.74
N PRO A 156 -16.63 -35.60 28.12
CA PRO A 156 -17.70 -35.21 27.21
C PRO A 156 -17.82 -36.20 26.05
N PRO A 157 -18.99 -36.26 25.38
CA PRO A 157 -19.20 -37.16 24.23
C PRO A 157 -18.14 -36.92 23.16
N LEU A 158 -17.45 -37.99 22.74
CA LEU A 158 -16.33 -37.91 21.78
C LEU A 158 -16.73 -37.20 20.47
N SER A 159 -17.98 -37.39 20.03
CA SER A 159 -18.53 -36.73 18.85
C SER A 159 -18.56 -35.21 18.97
N LEU A 160 -18.92 -34.68 20.15
CA LEU A 160 -18.95 -33.25 20.41
C LEU A 160 -17.53 -32.67 20.49
N THR A 161 -16.64 -33.32 21.25
CA THR A 161 -15.23 -32.92 21.36
C THR A 161 -14.57 -32.90 19.99
N ALA A 162 -14.77 -33.96 19.19
CA ALA A 162 -14.25 -34.06 17.84
C ALA A 162 -14.83 -32.96 16.92
N ALA A 163 -16.14 -32.72 16.96
CA ALA A 163 -16.77 -31.69 16.13
C ALA A 163 -16.22 -30.29 16.41
N VAL A 164 -16.03 -29.92 17.68
CA VAL A 164 -15.46 -28.62 18.07
C VAL A 164 -14.00 -28.50 17.63
N VAL A 165 -13.17 -29.53 17.91
CA VAL A 165 -11.74 -29.50 17.58
C VAL A 165 -11.52 -29.50 16.07
N ILE A 166 -12.23 -30.36 15.32
CA ILE A 166 -12.14 -30.43 13.86
C ILE A 166 -12.67 -29.14 13.24
N GLY A 167 -13.82 -28.62 13.68
CA GLY A 167 -14.38 -27.38 13.18
C GLY A 167 -13.45 -26.18 13.41
N PHE A 168 -12.85 -26.09 14.59
CA PHE A 168 -11.86 -25.06 14.92
C PHE A 168 -10.59 -25.20 14.09
N GLY A 169 -10.06 -26.42 13.95
CA GLY A 169 -8.87 -26.71 13.14
C GLY A 169 -9.09 -26.43 11.64
N LEU A 170 -10.25 -26.81 11.10
CA LEU A 170 -10.65 -26.54 9.72
C LEU A 170 -10.75 -25.03 9.46
N PHE A 171 -11.35 -24.29 10.40
CA PHE A 171 -11.43 -22.83 10.29
C PHE A 171 -10.04 -22.19 10.27
N ILE A 172 -9.13 -22.61 11.15
CA ILE A 172 -7.75 -22.11 11.17
C ILE A 172 -7.03 -22.45 9.86
N SER A 173 -7.20 -23.66 9.34
CA SER A 173 -6.56 -24.10 8.09
C SER A 173 -7.01 -23.26 6.89
N LEU A 174 -8.32 -23.04 6.75
CA LEU A 174 -8.89 -22.27 5.63
C LEU A 174 -8.69 -20.76 5.76
N HIS A 175 -8.54 -20.25 6.98
CA HIS A 175 -8.58 -18.81 7.27
C HIS A 175 -7.44 -18.34 8.19
N PHE A 176 -6.27 -18.97 8.12
CA PHE A 176 -5.13 -18.71 9.01
C PHE A 176 -4.76 -17.23 9.13
N THR A 177 -4.66 -16.53 7.99
CA THR A 177 -4.29 -15.11 7.95
C THR A 177 -5.31 -14.23 8.67
N GLU A 178 -6.60 -14.50 8.46
CA GLU A 178 -7.70 -13.74 9.06
C GLU A 178 -7.83 -14.06 10.56
N PHE A 179 -7.70 -15.33 10.93
CA PHE A 179 -7.63 -15.78 12.32
C PHE A 179 -6.50 -15.07 13.07
N LYS A 180 -5.28 -15.04 12.52
CA LYS A 180 -4.12 -14.35 13.10
C LYS A 180 -4.38 -12.86 13.27
N ARG A 181 -4.98 -12.20 12.27
CA ARG A 181 -5.32 -10.77 12.31
C ARG A 181 -6.38 -10.47 13.37
N SER A 182 -7.45 -11.26 13.42
CA SER A 182 -8.50 -11.13 14.44
C SER A 182 -7.94 -11.36 15.85
N THR A 183 -7.05 -12.35 16.03
CA THR A 183 -6.35 -12.59 17.31
C THR A 183 -5.59 -11.35 17.77
N LEU A 184 -4.78 -10.78 16.87
CA LEU A 184 -3.95 -9.62 17.16
C LEU A 184 -4.81 -8.40 17.54
N ARG A 185 -5.93 -8.19 16.83
CA ARG A 185 -6.89 -7.12 17.13
C ARG A 185 -7.56 -7.32 18.48
N LEU A 186 -7.94 -8.55 18.81
CA LEU A 186 -8.57 -8.88 20.09
C LEU A 186 -7.59 -8.69 21.26
N LEU A 187 -6.32 -9.08 21.10
CA LEU A 187 -5.30 -8.91 22.14
C LEU A 187 -4.84 -7.45 22.30
N ASN A 188 -5.08 -6.59 21.31
CA ASN A 188 -4.70 -5.17 21.34
C ASN A 188 -5.88 -4.25 20.95
N PRO A 189 -6.95 -4.21 21.76
CA PRO A 189 -8.18 -3.50 21.40
C PRO A 189 -8.01 -1.98 21.25
N THR A 190 -7.00 -1.40 21.90
CA THR A 190 -6.70 0.04 21.87
C THR A 190 -5.87 0.46 20.66
N LYS A 191 -5.26 -0.48 19.93
CA LYS A 191 -4.46 -0.17 18.75
C LYS A 191 -5.39 0.07 17.56
N ALA A 192 -5.26 1.24 16.94
CA ALA A 192 -5.94 1.54 15.69
C ALA A 192 -5.33 0.67 14.57
N TYR A 193 -5.95 -0.46 14.30
CA TYR A 193 -5.68 -1.21 13.08
C TYR A 193 -6.37 -0.47 11.94
N LEU A 194 -5.59 0.34 11.22
CA LEU A 194 -6.01 0.80 9.90
C LEU A 194 -6.31 -0.47 9.09
N PRO A 195 -7.52 -0.64 8.53
CA PRO A 195 -7.69 -1.63 7.48
C PRO A 195 -6.57 -1.34 6.48
N GLN A 196 -5.78 -2.36 6.11
CA GLN A 196 -4.85 -2.18 4.99
C GLN A 196 -5.66 -1.52 3.88
N PRO A 197 -5.14 -0.46 3.24
CA PRO A 197 -5.91 0.20 2.21
C PRO A 197 -6.33 -0.90 1.23
N GLU A 198 -7.63 -1.18 1.16
CA GLU A 198 -8.17 -2.20 0.25
C GLU A 198 -7.78 -1.88 -1.19
N TYR A 199 -7.30 -0.65 -1.43
CA TYR A 199 -6.92 -0.07 -2.70
C TYR A 199 -5.54 0.59 -2.61
N LEU A 200 -4.57 0.06 -3.35
CA LEU A 200 -3.34 0.78 -3.68
C LEU A 200 -3.53 1.47 -5.03
N LEU A 201 -3.56 2.81 -5.04
CA LEU A 201 -3.72 3.62 -6.25
C LEU A 201 -2.36 4.20 -6.67
N THR A 202 -1.82 3.72 -7.78
CA THR A 202 -0.56 4.19 -8.34
C THR A 202 -0.83 5.01 -9.60
N VAL A 203 -0.47 6.28 -9.57
CA VAL A 203 -0.68 7.22 -10.68
C VAL A 203 0.64 7.45 -11.42
N SER A 204 0.58 7.42 -12.75
CA SER A 204 1.70 7.64 -13.65
C SER A 204 1.27 8.66 -14.72
N PRO A 205 2.11 9.66 -15.08
CA PRO A 205 3.53 9.80 -14.73
C PRO A 205 3.81 10.41 -13.34
N GLY A 206 2.81 10.92 -12.62
CA GLY A 206 3.02 11.68 -11.39
C GLY A 206 3.42 13.13 -11.71
N ASP A 207 4.43 13.67 -11.03
CA ASP A 207 4.99 14.99 -11.34
C ASP A 207 5.71 14.95 -12.69
N THR A 208 5.36 15.86 -13.60
CA THR A 208 5.89 15.82 -14.96
C THR A 208 5.96 17.19 -15.63
N THR A 209 6.69 17.25 -16.73
CA THR A 209 6.80 18.45 -17.56
C THR A 209 6.31 18.15 -18.98
N VAL A 210 5.45 19.00 -19.52
CA VAL A 210 4.83 18.80 -20.83
C VAL A 210 5.04 20.02 -21.70
N VAL A 211 5.42 19.82 -22.96
CA VAL A 211 5.57 20.92 -23.92
C VAL A 211 4.20 21.51 -24.24
N LYS A 212 4.11 22.85 -24.30
CA LYS A 212 2.90 23.59 -24.65
C LYS A 212 2.24 23.00 -25.91
N GLY A 213 0.94 22.74 -25.82
CA GLY A 213 0.12 22.21 -26.91
C GLY A 213 0.20 20.69 -27.11
N LYS A 214 1.10 19.97 -26.40
CA LYS A 214 1.11 18.51 -26.41
C LYS A 214 0.04 17.93 -25.48
N ASP A 215 -0.31 16.68 -25.76
CA ASP A 215 -1.25 15.90 -24.95
C ASP A 215 -0.50 15.18 -23.82
N LEU A 216 -1.17 15.02 -22.69
CA LEU A 216 -0.69 14.28 -21.52
C LEU A 216 -1.63 13.12 -21.20
N ARG A 217 -1.12 11.90 -21.26
CA ARG A 217 -1.84 10.71 -20.81
C ARG A 217 -1.57 10.46 -19.34
N ILE A 218 -2.63 10.49 -18.53
CA ILE A 218 -2.58 10.13 -17.10
C ILE A 218 -3.15 8.73 -16.94
N ILE A 219 -2.42 7.88 -16.23
CA ILE A 219 -2.74 6.48 -16.02
C ILE A 219 -2.79 6.23 -14.50
N ALA A 220 -3.92 5.73 -14.02
CA ALA A 220 -4.10 5.27 -12.66
C ALA A 220 -4.27 3.76 -12.65
N ARG A 221 -3.33 3.05 -12.02
CA ARG A 221 -3.43 1.61 -11.77
C ARG A 221 -3.90 1.40 -10.34
N TYR A 222 -4.82 0.47 -10.14
CA TYR A 222 -5.25 0.11 -8.79
C TYR A 222 -4.97 -1.37 -8.51
N GLN A 223 -4.67 -1.68 -7.25
CA GLN A 223 -4.65 -3.05 -6.74
C GLN A 223 -5.67 -3.14 -5.61
N GLY A 224 -6.67 -4.01 -5.75
CA GLY A 224 -7.76 -4.11 -4.79
C GLY A 224 -9.03 -4.74 -5.35
N PRO A 225 -10.14 -4.72 -4.60
CA PRO A 225 -11.46 -5.06 -5.11
C PRO A 225 -11.85 -4.16 -6.30
N SER A 226 -12.88 -4.51 -7.06
CA SER A 226 -13.31 -3.67 -8.20
C SER A 226 -13.71 -2.24 -7.78
N LEU A 227 -13.45 -1.27 -8.65
CA LEU A 227 -13.88 0.13 -8.52
C LEU A 227 -15.17 0.35 -9.34
N THR A 228 -16.02 1.29 -8.92
CA THR A 228 -17.19 1.72 -9.71
C THR A 228 -16.80 2.78 -10.73
N ALA A 229 -15.95 3.73 -10.33
CA ALA A 229 -15.48 4.81 -11.18
C ALA A 229 -14.15 5.36 -10.67
N CYS A 230 -13.34 5.89 -11.58
CA CYS A 230 -12.25 6.80 -11.26
C CYS A 230 -12.49 8.15 -11.92
N ARG A 231 -12.23 9.22 -11.17
CA ARG A 231 -12.31 10.61 -11.60
C ARG A 231 -10.93 11.23 -11.56
N LEU A 232 -10.56 11.93 -12.62
CA LEU A 232 -9.42 12.82 -12.63
C LEU A 232 -9.91 14.21 -12.24
N VAL A 233 -9.33 14.76 -11.17
CA VAL A 233 -9.58 16.11 -10.70
C VAL A 233 -8.34 16.94 -11.00
N TYR A 234 -8.48 18.03 -11.76
CA TYR A 234 -7.35 18.89 -12.09
C TYR A 234 -7.73 20.37 -12.06
N TRP A 235 -6.78 21.23 -11.67
CA TRP A 235 -6.98 22.67 -11.51
C TRP A 235 -5.72 23.44 -11.90
N GLN A 236 -5.87 24.76 -12.07
CA GLN A 236 -4.74 25.66 -12.25
C GLN A 236 -4.19 26.07 -10.88
N PRO A 237 -2.85 26.12 -10.68
CA PRO A 237 -2.25 26.55 -9.41
C PRO A 237 -2.79 27.89 -8.90
N ASP A 238 -3.07 28.83 -9.81
CA ASP A 238 -3.56 30.18 -9.47
C ASP A 238 -5.06 30.21 -9.11
N ARG A 239 -5.80 29.13 -9.38
CA ARG A 239 -7.26 29.03 -9.16
C ARG A 239 -7.64 27.67 -8.57
N PRO A 240 -7.20 27.34 -7.34
CA PRO A 240 -7.46 26.04 -6.73
C PRO A 240 -8.94 25.79 -6.43
N GLN A 241 -9.75 26.83 -6.30
CA GLN A 241 -11.19 26.72 -6.00
C GLN A 241 -12.06 26.32 -7.20
N ASN A 242 -11.50 26.20 -8.41
CA ASN A 242 -12.25 25.81 -9.60
C ASN A 242 -11.68 24.52 -10.24
N PRO A 243 -11.77 23.38 -9.54
CA PRO A 243 -11.30 22.10 -10.08
C PRO A 243 -12.23 21.59 -11.17
N ARG A 244 -11.63 21.08 -12.25
CA ARG A 244 -12.34 20.34 -13.28
C ARG A 244 -12.29 18.87 -12.94
N VAL A 245 -13.44 18.20 -13.07
CA VAL A 245 -13.61 16.78 -12.77
C VAL A 245 -14.02 16.05 -14.04
N VAL A 246 -13.30 14.99 -14.39
CA VAL A 246 -13.60 14.16 -15.56
C VAL A 246 -13.51 12.69 -15.22
N PHE A 247 -14.40 11.88 -15.80
CA PHE A 247 -14.35 10.43 -15.63
C PHE A 247 -13.23 9.83 -16.49
N MET A 248 -12.41 8.97 -15.86
CA MET A 248 -11.37 8.23 -16.55
C MET A 248 -11.96 7.00 -17.25
N LYS A 249 -11.36 6.62 -18.39
CA LYS A 249 -11.77 5.41 -19.11
C LYS A 249 -11.14 4.19 -18.44
N GLU A 250 -11.92 3.13 -18.26
CA GLU A 250 -11.47 1.87 -17.69
C GLU A 250 -11.05 0.88 -18.77
N LYS A 251 -9.92 0.21 -18.54
CA LYS A 251 -9.52 -0.99 -19.29
C LYS A 251 -8.89 -1.98 -18.31
N SER A 252 -9.66 -2.98 -17.91
CA SER A 252 -9.28 -3.96 -16.88
C SER A 252 -8.96 -3.28 -15.54
N GLN A 253 -7.74 -3.40 -15.00
CA GLN A 253 -7.35 -2.82 -13.70
C GLN A 253 -6.64 -1.47 -13.86
N VAL A 254 -6.86 -0.78 -14.99
CA VAL A 254 -6.19 0.46 -15.35
C VAL A 254 -7.21 1.49 -15.82
N PHE A 255 -7.16 2.65 -15.20
CA PHE A 255 -7.89 3.84 -15.63
C PHE A 255 -6.95 4.79 -16.36
N PHE A 256 -7.41 5.39 -17.45
CA PHE A 256 -6.61 6.37 -18.18
C PHE A 256 -7.46 7.54 -18.68
N TYR A 257 -6.81 8.70 -18.81
CA TYR A 257 -7.40 9.90 -19.39
C TYR A 257 -6.34 10.69 -20.15
N ASP A 258 -6.71 11.16 -21.35
CA ASP A 258 -5.84 11.94 -22.22
C ASP A 258 -6.23 13.42 -22.10
N LEU A 259 -5.46 14.19 -21.33
CA LEU A 259 -5.58 15.65 -21.30
C LEU A 259 -4.99 16.21 -22.58
N LYS A 260 -5.85 16.78 -23.42
CA LYS A 260 -5.44 17.32 -24.72
C LYS A 260 -4.97 18.75 -24.60
N ASN A 261 -3.97 19.12 -25.40
CA ASN A 261 -3.57 20.51 -25.66
C ASN A 261 -3.30 21.30 -24.36
N ILE A 262 -2.29 20.89 -23.61
CA ILE A 262 -1.90 21.55 -22.35
C ILE A 262 -1.39 22.97 -22.64
N ARG A 263 -2.04 23.99 -22.06
CA ARG A 263 -1.76 25.43 -22.33
C ARG A 263 -1.35 26.24 -21.10
N SER A 264 -1.42 25.66 -19.91
CA SER A 264 -1.03 26.28 -18.64
C SER A 264 -0.46 25.22 -17.72
N ASP A 265 0.24 25.65 -16.66
CA ASP A 265 0.57 24.77 -15.55
C ASP A 265 -0.70 24.20 -14.91
N LEU A 266 -0.61 22.96 -14.42
CA LEU A 266 -1.74 22.21 -13.87
C LEU A 266 -1.31 21.51 -12.57
N MET A 267 -2.27 21.32 -11.68
CA MET A 267 -2.20 20.30 -10.64
C MET A 267 -3.31 19.28 -10.85
N TYR A 268 -3.06 18.03 -10.51
CA TYR A 268 -4.07 16.98 -10.62
C TYR A 268 -3.99 15.94 -9.51
N ALA A 269 -5.13 15.31 -9.23
CA ALA A 269 -5.27 14.16 -8.36
C ALA A 269 -6.28 13.18 -8.96
N VAL A 270 -6.17 11.91 -8.60
CA VAL A 270 -7.11 10.86 -9.03
C VAL A 270 -7.94 10.43 -7.83
N GLU A 271 -9.25 10.41 -8.01
CA GLU A 271 -10.23 9.98 -7.02
C GLU A 271 -10.90 8.69 -7.48
N ALA A 272 -10.89 7.68 -6.62
CA ALA A 272 -11.42 6.34 -6.89
C ALA A 272 -12.61 6.03 -5.98
N GLU A 273 -13.71 5.56 -6.58
CA GLU A 273 -14.94 5.17 -5.88
C GLU A 273 -15.01 3.63 -5.79
N PRO A 274 -14.94 3.05 -4.59
CA PRO A 274 -14.98 1.61 -4.40
C PRO A 274 -16.36 1.03 -4.70
N ARG A 275 -16.39 -0.19 -5.27
CA ARG A 275 -17.65 -0.93 -5.50
C ARG A 275 -18.16 -1.66 -4.26
N ASN A 276 -17.31 -1.83 -3.25
CA ASN A 276 -17.61 -2.57 -2.03
C ASN A 276 -18.71 -1.85 -1.22
N ARG A 277 -19.75 -2.60 -0.80
CA ARG A 277 -20.91 -2.09 -0.05
C ARG A 277 -20.51 -1.41 1.27
N HIS A 278 -19.43 -1.86 1.91
CA HIS A 278 -18.94 -1.31 3.18
C HIS A 278 -18.12 -0.03 3.04
N LEU A 279 -17.68 0.30 1.82
CA LEU A 279 -16.82 1.47 1.55
C LEU A 279 -17.46 2.47 0.60
N LYS A 280 -18.74 2.30 0.26
CA LYS A 280 -19.44 3.08 -0.77
C LYS A 280 -19.41 4.60 -0.49
N ASP A 281 -19.32 5.00 0.77
CA ASP A 281 -19.28 6.41 1.20
C ASP A 281 -17.85 6.98 1.31
N ARG A 282 -16.82 6.20 0.95
CA ARG A 282 -15.41 6.63 1.02
C ARG A 282 -14.85 6.82 -0.38
N ILE A 283 -14.31 8.01 -0.64
CA ILE A 283 -13.55 8.32 -1.85
C ILE A 283 -12.05 8.19 -1.53
N PHE A 284 -11.34 7.39 -2.31
CA PHE A 284 -9.89 7.25 -2.18
C PHE A 284 -9.20 8.24 -3.12
N ARG A 285 -8.43 9.18 -2.58
CA ARG A 285 -7.73 10.21 -3.35
C ARG A 285 -6.23 9.93 -3.40
N SER A 286 -5.62 10.06 -4.58
CA SER A 286 -4.16 10.01 -4.74
C SER A 286 -3.48 11.23 -4.12
N PRO A 287 -2.15 11.23 -3.97
CA PRO A 287 -1.39 12.46 -3.83
C PRO A 287 -1.68 13.43 -4.97
N GLU A 288 -1.44 14.71 -4.72
CA GLU A 288 -1.52 15.74 -5.74
C GLU A 288 -0.22 15.80 -6.52
N PHE A 289 -0.33 15.91 -7.84
CA PHE A 289 0.79 15.92 -8.77
C PHE A 289 0.81 17.22 -9.57
N LYS A 290 2.01 17.71 -9.87
CA LYS A 290 2.25 18.94 -10.61
C LYS A 290 2.65 18.65 -12.06
N VAL A 291 1.97 19.31 -12.99
CA VAL A 291 2.33 19.34 -14.40
C VAL A 291 2.84 20.73 -14.74
N LYS A 292 4.13 20.83 -15.03
CA LYS A 292 4.74 22.09 -15.47
C LYS A 292 4.75 22.16 -16.99
N MET A 293 4.19 23.23 -17.55
CA MET A 293 4.22 23.45 -18.98
C MET A 293 5.57 24.06 -19.39
N LEU A 294 6.21 23.46 -20.38
CA LEU A 294 7.41 24.00 -21.02
C LEU A 294 7.03 24.66 -22.35
N ILE A 295 7.36 25.93 -22.48
CA ILE A 295 7.23 26.66 -23.74
C ILE A 295 8.55 26.49 -24.50
N PRO A 296 8.58 25.99 -25.74
CA PRO A 296 9.82 25.95 -26.52
C PRO A 296 10.40 27.35 -26.77
N PRO A 297 11.73 27.48 -26.97
CA PRO A 297 12.30 28.72 -27.44
C PRO A 297 11.79 28.99 -28.87
N GLU A 298 11.44 30.23 -29.17
CA GLU A 298 11.05 30.69 -30.50
C GLU A 298 11.80 31.98 -30.82
N VAL A 299 12.05 32.22 -32.11
CA VAL A 299 12.65 33.47 -32.60
C VAL A 299 11.54 34.50 -32.72
N GLN A 300 11.55 35.53 -31.87
CA GLN A 300 10.57 36.62 -31.91
C GLN A 300 10.95 37.72 -32.90
N GLU A 301 12.24 38.05 -32.97
CA GLU A 301 12.76 39.07 -33.86
C GLU A 301 14.05 38.58 -34.53
N VAL A 302 14.14 38.77 -35.85
CA VAL A 302 15.37 38.64 -36.64
C VAL A 302 15.69 39.99 -37.28
N GLN A 303 16.93 40.44 -37.20
CA GLN A 303 17.41 41.61 -37.93
C GLN A 303 18.71 41.28 -38.64
N ILE A 304 18.73 41.47 -39.95
CA ILE A 304 19.89 41.20 -40.79
C ILE A 304 20.51 42.51 -41.23
N THR A 305 21.82 42.60 -41.11
CA THR A 305 22.62 43.69 -41.66
C THR A 305 23.66 43.13 -42.61
N VAL A 306 23.60 43.52 -43.87
CA VAL A 306 24.54 43.12 -44.91
C VAL A 306 25.50 44.29 -45.14
N ARG A 307 26.81 44.00 -45.08
CA ARG A 307 27.88 44.93 -45.41
C ARG A 307 28.63 44.42 -46.63
N PRO A 308 28.41 45.02 -47.81
CA PRO A 308 29.14 44.67 -49.02
C PRO A 308 30.66 44.85 -48.87
N PRO A 309 31.47 44.17 -49.69
CA PRO A 309 32.92 44.39 -49.72
C PRO A 309 33.28 45.84 -50.06
N ALA A 310 34.39 46.34 -49.51
CA ALA A 310 34.78 47.75 -49.65
C ALA A 310 34.95 48.22 -51.11
N TYR A 311 35.41 47.33 -52.00
CA TYR A 311 35.63 47.65 -53.41
C TYR A 311 34.34 48.02 -54.16
N THR A 312 33.18 47.51 -53.70
CA THR A 312 31.88 47.79 -54.32
C THR A 312 31.40 49.21 -54.07
N ARG A 313 31.94 49.90 -53.04
CA ARG A 313 31.47 51.22 -52.55
C ARG A 313 29.96 51.27 -52.23
N MET A 314 29.30 50.13 -52.08
CA MET A 314 27.88 50.05 -51.75
C MET A 314 27.64 50.35 -50.26
N PRO A 315 26.56 51.05 -49.91
CA PRO A 315 26.20 51.30 -48.51
C PRO A 315 25.80 49.99 -47.81
N LYS A 316 25.93 49.97 -46.47
CA LYS A 316 25.38 48.87 -45.67
C LYS A 316 23.86 48.80 -45.87
N MET A 317 23.34 47.59 -46.02
CA MET A 317 21.91 47.32 -46.13
C MET A 317 21.41 46.73 -44.81
N VAL A 318 20.39 47.35 -44.21
CA VAL A 318 19.70 46.81 -43.03
C VAL A 318 18.32 46.36 -43.49
N LEU A 319 18.03 45.08 -43.36
CA LEU A 319 16.73 44.54 -43.73
C LEU A 319 15.69 44.90 -42.68
N GLU A 320 14.42 44.93 -43.08
CA GLU A 320 13.30 45.04 -42.15
C GLU A 320 13.29 43.89 -41.15
N LYS A 321 12.68 44.13 -39.99
CA LYS A 321 12.57 43.11 -38.95
C LYS A 321 11.80 41.90 -39.47
N ASN A 322 12.30 40.71 -39.15
CA ASN A 322 11.74 39.41 -39.54
C ASN A 322 11.78 39.11 -41.04
N VAL A 323 12.45 39.93 -41.84
CA VAL A 323 12.80 39.59 -43.23
C VAL A 323 14.16 38.92 -43.23
N GLY A 324 14.18 37.63 -43.59
CA GLY A 324 15.41 36.84 -43.61
C GLY A 324 15.92 36.47 -45.00
N ASP A 325 15.11 36.64 -46.05
CA ASP A 325 15.58 36.45 -47.42
C ASP A 325 16.34 37.68 -47.90
N PHE A 326 17.54 37.50 -48.47
CA PHE A 326 18.34 38.62 -48.96
C PHE A 326 19.25 38.24 -50.13
N SER A 327 19.62 39.24 -50.92
CA SER A 327 20.61 39.14 -51.99
C SER A 327 21.85 39.95 -51.62
N ALA A 328 23.04 39.41 -51.86
CA ALA A 328 24.29 40.09 -51.56
C ALA A 328 25.42 39.71 -52.53
N VAL A 329 26.36 40.62 -52.76
CA VAL A 329 27.59 40.33 -53.52
C VAL A 329 28.42 39.29 -52.75
N ALA A 330 29.07 38.37 -53.47
CA ALA A 330 29.99 37.42 -52.85
C ALA A 330 31.06 38.15 -52.01
N GLY A 331 31.39 37.60 -50.84
CA GLY A 331 32.29 38.23 -49.87
C GLY A 331 31.64 39.27 -48.95
N SER A 332 30.34 39.58 -49.12
CA SER A 332 29.61 40.44 -48.19
C SER A 332 29.61 39.85 -46.77
N ARG A 333 29.83 40.70 -45.76
CA ARG A 333 29.72 40.33 -44.35
C ARG A 333 28.28 40.51 -43.88
N VAL A 334 27.69 39.44 -43.37
CA VAL A 334 26.32 39.42 -42.85
C VAL A 334 26.35 39.30 -41.34
N THR A 335 25.67 40.22 -40.66
CA THR A 335 25.43 40.16 -39.21
C THR A 335 23.96 39.86 -38.98
N VAL A 336 23.69 38.74 -38.33
CA VAL A 336 22.33 38.33 -37.93
C VAL A 336 22.17 38.56 -36.44
N ARG A 337 21.17 39.36 -36.07
CA ARG A 337 20.75 39.55 -34.68
C ARG A 337 19.41 38.90 -34.45
N ILE A 338 19.28 38.20 -33.33
CA ILE A 338 18.04 37.52 -32.96
C ILE A 338 17.62 37.88 -31.55
N ARG A 339 16.30 37.84 -31.30
CA ARG A 339 15.69 37.89 -29.98
C ARG A 339 14.71 36.72 -29.82
N SER A 340 14.78 36.02 -28.69
CA SER A 340 13.91 34.90 -28.37
C SER A 340 12.82 35.27 -27.37
N ASN A 341 11.74 34.47 -27.33
CA ASN A 341 10.72 34.50 -26.29
C ASN A 341 11.24 34.06 -24.90
N LYS A 342 12.43 33.44 -24.84
CA LYS A 342 13.11 33.06 -23.61
C LYS A 342 14.10 34.12 -23.17
N GLU A 343 14.17 34.37 -21.86
CA GLU A 343 15.14 35.30 -21.27
C GLU A 343 16.58 34.78 -21.31
N VAL A 344 16.77 33.46 -21.35
CA VAL A 344 18.07 32.79 -21.38
C VAL A 344 18.04 31.63 -22.37
N LEU A 345 19.01 31.59 -23.27
CA LEU A 345 19.26 30.48 -24.19
C LEU A 345 20.54 29.74 -23.79
N SER A 346 20.56 28.42 -23.98
CA SER A 346 21.75 27.59 -23.78
C SER A 346 22.68 27.64 -24.99
N SER A 347 22.12 27.55 -26.20
CA SER A 347 22.87 27.70 -27.44
C SER A 347 21.98 28.18 -28.58
N ALA A 348 22.58 28.79 -29.59
CA ALA A 348 21.93 29.09 -30.86
C ALA A 348 22.95 29.04 -31.99
N TRP A 349 22.52 28.61 -33.17
CA TRP A 349 23.36 28.58 -34.37
C TRP A 349 22.52 28.82 -35.62
N VAL A 350 23.18 29.40 -36.64
CA VAL A 350 22.70 29.36 -38.02
C VAL A 350 23.13 28.04 -38.61
N GLY A 351 22.18 27.25 -39.12
CA GLY A 351 22.47 26.04 -39.90
C GLY A 351 22.18 26.31 -41.37
N PHE A 352 23.18 26.13 -42.21
CA PHE A 352 23.08 26.31 -43.66
C PHE A 352 22.72 24.99 -44.35
N GLY A 353 22.07 25.07 -45.53
CA GLY A 353 21.77 23.92 -46.38
C GLY A 353 23.02 23.19 -46.84
N SER A 354 24.12 23.92 -47.04
CA SER A 354 25.47 23.37 -47.28
C SER A 354 26.05 22.54 -46.11
N GLY A 355 25.39 22.49 -44.95
CA GLY A 355 25.83 21.76 -43.75
C GLY A 355 26.74 22.58 -42.83
N THR A 356 27.12 23.79 -43.22
CA THR A 356 27.90 24.71 -42.37
C THR A 356 27.05 25.16 -41.16
N LYS A 357 27.69 25.26 -39.99
CA LYS A 357 27.05 25.77 -38.76
C LYS A 357 27.82 26.95 -38.21
N VAL A 358 27.14 28.06 -37.98
CA VAL A 358 27.73 29.28 -37.42
C VAL A 358 27.08 29.56 -36.05
N PRO A 359 27.83 29.49 -34.94
CA PRO A 359 27.28 29.74 -33.62
C PRO A 359 26.98 31.22 -33.38
N PHE A 360 25.92 31.50 -32.63
CA PHE A 360 25.64 32.85 -32.13
C PHE A 360 26.46 33.14 -30.86
N ARG A 361 26.92 34.39 -30.73
CA ARG A 361 27.34 34.95 -29.45
C ARG A 361 26.09 35.39 -28.69
N LEU A 362 25.75 34.66 -27.62
CA LEU A 362 24.54 34.87 -26.84
C LEU A 362 24.76 35.89 -25.71
N ARG A 363 23.71 36.68 -25.43
CA ARG A 363 23.59 37.55 -24.27
C ARG A 363 22.14 37.45 -23.77
N GLY A 364 21.90 36.55 -22.82
CA GLY A 364 20.55 36.18 -22.37
C GLY A 364 19.72 35.59 -23.53
N GLY A 365 18.55 36.17 -23.79
CA GLY A 365 17.62 35.77 -24.84
C GLY A 365 17.94 36.32 -26.22
N SER A 366 19.04 37.07 -26.37
CA SER A 366 19.45 37.67 -27.64
C SER A 366 20.77 37.07 -28.11
N GLY A 367 20.96 37.04 -29.43
CA GLY A 367 22.18 36.50 -30.05
C GLY A 367 22.66 37.37 -31.21
N THR A 368 23.98 37.39 -31.44
CA THR A 368 24.55 37.91 -32.69
C THR A 368 25.46 36.86 -33.35
N ALA A 369 25.25 36.61 -34.64
CA ALA A 369 26.12 35.76 -35.47
C ALA A 369 26.65 36.58 -36.66
N GLU A 370 27.87 36.26 -37.09
CA GLU A 370 28.48 36.87 -38.28
C GLU A 370 29.00 35.78 -39.20
N PHE A 371 28.74 35.93 -40.50
CA PHE A 371 29.27 35.05 -41.55
C PHE A 371 29.48 35.83 -42.86
N PHE A 372 30.15 35.19 -43.82
CA PHE A 372 30.40 35.76 -45.14
C PHE A 372 29.59 35.02 -46.20
N VAL A 373 29.03 35.76 -47.14
CA VAL A 373 28.32 35.20 -48.30
C VAL A 373 29.35 34.65 -49.28
N ARG A 374 29.20 33.39 -49.69
CA ARG A 374 30.12 32.73 -50.65
C ARG A 374 29.39 32.23 -51.89
N SER A 375 28.25 31.59 -51.67
CA SER A 375 27.39 31.01 -52.69
C SER A 375 25.93 31.21 -52.28
N ALA A 376 25.01 31.01 -53.21
CA ALA A 376 23.60 30.91 -52.87
C ALA A 376 23.39 29.70 -51.94
N ASP A 377 22.59 29.87 -50.90
CA ASP A 377 22.32 28.82 -49.91
C ASP A 377 20.99 29.11 -49.19
N GLU A 378 20.43 28.10 -48.56
CA GLU A 378 19.36 28.26 -47.58
C GLU A 378 19.93 28.22 -46.16
N TYR A 379 19.27 28.88 -45.21
CA TYR A 379 19.67 28.76 -43.81
C TYR A 379 18.48 28.80 -42.86
N ARG A 380 18.67 28.18 -41.69
CA ARG A 380 17.70 28.12 -40.60
C ARG A 380 18.35 28.57 -39.31
N ILE A 381 17.57 29.20 -38.44
CA ILE A 381 18.02 29.63 -37.12
C ILE A 381 17.55 28.61 -36.09
N PHE A 382 18.50 27.96 -35.44
CA PHE A 382 18.23 26.98 -34.40
C PHE A 382 18.52 27.59 -33.03
N LEU A 383 17.58 27.44 -32.11
CA LEU A 383 17.68 27.84 -30.72
C LEU A 383 17.66 26.61 -29.83
N ARG A 384 18.32 26.67 -28.67
CA ARG A 384 18.20 25.69 -27.60
C ARG A 384 18.10 26.39 -26.26
N ASP A 385 17.08 26.06 -25.48
CA ASP A 385 16.89 26.60 -24.14
C ASP A 385 17.67 25.81 -23.07
N THR A 386 17.59 26.28 -21.82
CA THR A 386 18.23 25.62 -20.66
C THR A 386 17.59 24.29 -20.28
N SER A 387 16.39 23.99 -20.80
CA SER A 387 15.70 22.70 -20.64
C SER A 387 15.98 21.76 -21.82
N ALA A 388 17.00 22.07 -22.64
CA ALA A 388 17.43 21.34 -23.82
C ALA A 388 16.37 21.26 -24.95
N LEU A 389 15.30 22.05 -24.88
CA LEU A 389 14.28 22.16 -25.92
C LEU A 389 14.79 23.03 -27.06
N GLY A 390 14.54 22.59 -28.29
CA GLY A 390 14.79 23.37 -29.50
C GLY A 390 13.55 24.14 -29.95
N ASN A 391 13.73 25.11 -30.85
CA ASN A 391 12.60 25.72 -31.54
C ASN A 391 11.97 24.69 -32.51
N PRO A 392 10.66 24.41 -32.40
CA PRO A 392 9.98 23.54 -33.34
C PRO A 392 9.91 24.24 -34.70
N ASP A 393 10.15 23.47 -35.77
CA ASP A 393 10.01 23.89 -37.16
C ASP A 393 10.63 25.27 -37.50
N PRO A 394 11.96 25.38 -37.47
CA PRO A 394 12.66 26.63 -37.80
C PRO A 394 12.32 27.15 -39.20
N ILE A 395 12.11 28.46 -39.32
CA ILE A 395 11.88 29.14 -40.61
C ILE A 395 13.12 29.00 -41.50
N THR A 396 12.90 28.62 -42.76
CA THR A 396 13.93 28.58 -43.81
C THR A 396 14.00 29.93 -44.51
N TYR A 397 15.21 30.48 -44.59
CA TYR A 397 15.53 31.71 -45.30
C TYR A 397 16.51 31.43 -46.45
N HIS A 398 16.52 32.28 -47.46
CA HIS A 398 17.30 32.12 -48.68
C HIS A 398 18.31 33.26 -48.86
N ILE A 399 19.51 32.89 -49.29
CA ILE A 399 20.58 33.81 -49.66
C ILE A 399 20.79 33.70 -51.16
N ALA A 400 20.55 34.78 -51.88
CA ALA A 400 20.92 34.90 -53.28
C ALA A 400 22.27 35.63 -53.41
N VAL A 401 23.11 35.17 -54.33
CA VAL A 401 24.38 35.83 -54.64
C VAL A 401 24.24 36.66 -55.89
N LEU A 402 24.59 37.94 -55.78
CA LEU A 402 24.72 38.83 -56.93
C LEU A 402 26.08 38.53 -57.59
N PRO A 403 26.11 38.25 -58.91
CA PRO A 403 27.35 38.01 -59.63
C PRO A 403 28.22 39.28 -59.61
N ASP A 404 29.53 39.08 -59.49
CA ASP A 404 30.53 40.13 -59.65
C ASP A 404 31.06 40.04 -61.07
N ASP A 405 30.71 40.99 -61.93
CA ASP A 405 31.16 41.00 -63.32
C ASP A 405 32.66 41.33 -63.37
N ALA A 406 33.38 40.71 -64.30
CA ALA A 406 34.79 40.97 -64.48
C ALA A 406 35.04 42.46 -64.79
N PRO A 407 36.12 43.07 -64.26
CA PRO A 407 36.41 44.46 -64.52
C PRO A 407 36.58 44.69 -66.03
N ARG A 408 35.84 45.66 -66.57
CA ARG A 408 36.01 46.11 -67.94
C ARG A 408 37.10 47.19 -67.95
N VAL A 409 38.24 46.86 -68.54
CA VAL A 409 39.31 47.84 -68.79
C VAL A 409 39.02 48.50 -70.13
N GLU A 410 38.90 49.81 -70.11
CA GLU A 410 38.84 50.63 -71.33
C GLU A 410 40.09 51.50 -71.35
N ILE A 411 40.87 51.38 -72.43
CA ILE A 411 42.05 52.22 -72.64
C ILE A 411 41.54 53.59 -73.06
N VAL A 412 41.54 54.53 -72.13
CA VAL A 412 41.10 55.91 -72.39
C VAL A 412 42.07 56.63 -73.31
N GLN A 413 43.38 56.33 -73.19
CA GLN A 413 44.39 56.89 -74.09
C GLN A 413 45.66 56.03 -74.17
N PRO A 414 46.22 55.79 -75.38
CA PRO A 414 45.59 56.05 -76.68
C PRO A 414 44.46 55.05 -76.95
N GLY A 415 43.24 55.55 -77.21
CA GLY A 415 42.06 54.72 -77.48
C GLY A 415 42.05 54.01 -78.84
N GLN A 416 43.22 53.90 -79.48
CA GLN A 416 43.45 53.27 -80.78
C GLN A 416 44.88 52.72 -80.82
N ASP A 417 45.10 51.67 -81.60
CA ASP A 417 46.45 51.15 -81.85
C ASP A 417 47.31 52.22 -82.53
N MET A 418 48.50 52.48 -81.99
CA MET A 418 49.47 53.42 -82.56
C MET A 418 50.74 52.67 -82.95
N GLU A 419 51.15 52.78 -84.21
CA GLU A 419 52.49 52.38 -84.64
C GLU A 419 53.49 53.50 -84.33
N SER A 420 54.60 53.18 -83.63
CA SER A 420 55.65 54.15 -83.36
C SER A 420 56.79 54.05 -84.38
N VAL A 421 57.26 55.18 -84.88
CA VAL A 421 58.51 55.29 -85.65
C VAL A 421 59.69 55.44 -84.65
N PRO A 422 60.90 54.91 -84.91
CA PRO A 422 61.96 54.74 -83.89
C PRO A 422 62.36 55.97 -83.05
N ASP A 423 62.11 57.20 -83.52
CA ASP A 423 62.50 58.45 -82.85
C ASP A 423 61.31 59.25 -82.26
N ALA A 424 60.11 58.66 -82.16
CA ALA A 424 58.95 59.36 -81.61
C ALA A 424 58.99 59.40 -80.07
N ILE A 425 59.12 60.61 -79.49
CA ILE A 425 58.96 60.84 -78.05
C ILE A 425 57.46 60.96 -77.75
N ILE A 426 56.91 59.98 -77.04
CA ILE A 426 55.51 60.00 -76.58
C ILE A 426 55.43 60.83 -75.30
N PRO A 427 54.72 61.97 -75.27
CA PRO A 427 54.45 62.66 -74.01
C PRO A 427 53.46 61.83 -73.19
N VAL A 428 53.88 61.46 -71.97
CA VAL A 428 53.08 60.71 -71.00
C VAL A 428 52.03 61.61 -70.35
#